data_AF-A0A8C8K1I2-F1
#
_entry.id   AF-A0A8C8K1I2-F1
#
_cell.length_a   1.000
_cell.length_b   1.000
_cell.length_c   1.000
_cell.angle_alpha   90.00
_cell.angle_beta   90.00
_cell.angle_gamma   90.00
#
_symmetry.space_group_name_H-M   'P 1'
#
loop_
_entity.id
_entity.type
_entity.pdbx_description
1 polymer ?
#
loop_
_entity_poly.entity_id
_entity_poly.type
_entity_poly.pdbx_seq_one_letter_code
_entity_poly.pdbx_strand_id
1 'polypeptide(L)'
;MKQKLNQILQVPLTRVGYHLERDTAKDLVKMLEKTGTKVSIFTAKRVLYQHNLKDRSARKEPLLQNRHKKDRLRFATAHGDKDLTFWRNVL
;
A
#
# COMPACT_ATOMS: atom_id res chain seq x y z
N MET A 1 14.28 22.14 17.65
CA MET A 1 14.77 20.74 17.70
C MET A 1 13.98 19.75 16.80
N LYS A 2 12.64 19.77 16.79
CA LYS A 2 11.82 18.80 16.01
C LYS A 2 11.97 18.89 14.48
N GLN A 3 12.29 20.06 13.92
CA GLN A 3 12.47 20.25 12.48
C GLN A 3 13.70 19.54 11.90
N LYS A 4 14.79 19.42 12.68
CA LYS A 4 16.07 18.86 12.19
C LYS A 4 15.98 17.35 11.93
N LEU A 5 15.21 16.62 12.75
CA LEU A 5 14.94 15.19 12.55
C LEU A 5 14.07 14.93 11.33
N ASN A 6 13.03 15.75 11.10
CA ASN A 6 12.22 15.63 9.89
C ASN A 6 13.04 15.91 8.63
N GLN A 7 13.93 16.90 8.65
CA GLN A 7 14.84 17.19 7.53
C GLN A 7 15.81 16.03 7.20
N ILE A 8 16.38 15.38 8.23
CA ILE A 8 17.29 14.22 8.06
C ILE A 8 16.54 13.01 7.51
N LEU A 9 15.28 12.81 7.94
CA LEU A 9 14.45 11.68 7.52
C LEU A 9 13.68 11.94 6.22
N GLN A 10 13.60 13.19 5.75
CA GLN A 10 12.89 13.55 4.52
C GLN A 10 13.53 12.95 3.27
N VAL A 11 14.87 12.93 3.21
CA VAL A 11 15.67 12.46 2.06
C VAL A 11 15.58 10.94 1.86
N PRO A 12 15.67 10.07 2.90
CA PRO A 12 15.44 8.64 2.71
C PRO A 12 13.97 8.33 2.34
N LEU A 13 12.98 9.06 2.88
CA LEU A 13 11.56 8.84 2.53
C LEU A 13 11.22 9.19 1.08
N THR A 14 11.84 10.23 0.51
CA THR A 14 11.65 10.59 -0.90
C THR A 14 12.46 9.70 -1.86
N ARG A 15 13.64 9.21 -1.42
CA ARG A 15 14.46 8.24 -2.19
C ARG A 15 13.84 6.84 -2.23
N VAL A 16 13.02 6.49 -1.23
CA VAL A 16 12.15 5.27 -1.20
C VAL A 16 10.88 5.46 -2.02
N GLY A 17 10.80 6.54 -2.83
CA GLY A 17 9.72 6.81 -3.75
C GLY A 17 9.10 5.55 -4.36
N TYR A 18 7.83 5.35 -4.02
CA TYR A 18 6.86 4.58 -4.80
C TYR A 18 6.98 3.05 -4.82
N HIS A 19 7.79 2.42 -3.95
CA HIS A 19 7.73 0.95 -3.74
C HIS A 19 6.95 0.52 -2.48
N LEU A 20 6.12 1.41 -1.96
CA LEU A 20 5.32 1.26 -0.73
C LEU A 20 4.08 0.37 -0.88
N GLU A 21 4.18 -0.78 -1.54
CA GLU A 21 3.04 -1.71 -1.47
C GLU A 21 2.91 -2.32 -0.07
N ARG A 22 4.01 -2.49 0.71
CA ARG A 22 3.97 -3.12 2.06
C ARG A 22 5.15 -2.80 3.02
N ASP A 23 5.72 -1.59 3.06
CA ASP A 23 6.80 -1.34 4.04
C ASP A 23 6.24 -1.05 5.44
N THR A 24 6.61 -1.90 6.41
CA THR A 24 6.21 -1.75 7.81
C THR A 24 7.19 -0.81 8.52
N ALA A 25 6.80 -0.19 9.64
CA ALA A 25 7.70 0.61 10.48
C ALA A 25 9.03 -0.10 10.87
N LYS A 26 9.03 -1.44 10.88
CA LYS A 26 10.23 -2.27 11.10
C LYS A 26 11.22 -2.19 9.94
N ASP A 27 10.72 -2.15 8.70
CA ASP A 27 11.54 -2.09 7.50
C ASP A 27 12.25 -0.74 7.40
N LEU A 28 11.55 0.34 7.76
CA LEU A 28 12.16 1.67 7.90
C LEU A 28 13.30 1.69 8.93
N VAL A 29 13.10 1.10 10.11
CA VAL A 29 14.16 1.03 11.13
C VAL A 29 15.37 0.27 10.59
N LYS A 30 15.15 -0.89 9.95
CA LYS A 30 16.22 -1.69 9.34
C LYS A 30 16.98 -0.92 8.26
N MET A 31 16.32 -0.10 7.45
CA MET A 31 16.97 0.73 6.42
C MET A 31 17.78 1.88 7.04
N LEU A 32 17.24 2.52 8.08
CA LEU A 32 17.92 3.61 8.77
C LEU A 32 19.17 3.10 9.50
N GLU A 33 19.10 1.90 10.09
CA GLU A 33 20.25 1.22 10.69
C GLU A 33 21.36 0.94 9.67
N LYS A 34 21.01 0.49 8.45
CA LYS A 34 21.99 0.32 7.36
C LYS A 34 22.68 1.63 6.95
N THR A 35 22.00 2.75 7.13
CA THR A 35 22.52 4.10 6.87
C THR A 35 23.28 4.66 8.09
N GLY A 36 23.48 3.84 9.13
CA GLY A 36 24.18 4.23 10.37
C GLY A 36 23.34 5.07 11.34
N THR A 37 22.04 5.20 11.10
CA THR A 37 21.13 5.98 11.97
C THR A 37 20.27 5.05 12.81
N LYS A 38 20.52 5.03 14.13
CA LYS A 38 19.72 4.25 15.07
C LYS A 38 18.46 5.01 15.46
N VAL A 39 17.29 4.47 15.12
CA VAL A 39 15.98 5.12 15.35
C VAL A 39 15.04 4.14 16.04
N SER A 40 14.27 4.62 17.03
CA SER A 40 13.26 3.80 17.67
C SER A 40 12.07 3.52 16.74
N ILE A 41 11.41 2.37 16.92
CA ILE A 41 10.21 2.01 16.15
C ILE A 41 9.08 3.05 16.34
N PHE A 42 8.96 3.66 17.53
CA PHE A 42 7.97 4.72 17.78
C PHE A 42 8.24 5.98 16.96
N THR A 43 9.52 6.34 16.82
CA THR A 43 9.92 7.48 15.97
C THR A 43 9.59 7.19 14.50
N ALA A 44 9.88 5.98 14.01
CA ALA A 44 9.52 5.56 12.65
C ALA A 44 8.00 5.60 12.41
N LYS A 45 7.19 5.09 13.36
CA LYS A 45 5.72 5.17 13.29
C LYS A 45 5.22 6.60 13.23
N ARG A 46 5.76 7.50 14.07
CA ARG A 46 5.35 8.91 14.10
C ARG A 46 5.61 9.61 12.77
N VAL A 47 6.75 9.32 12.14
CA VAL A 47 7.11 9.86 10.83
C VAL A 47 6.17 9.32 9.75
N LEU A 48 5.87 8.02 9.75
CA LEU A 48 4.87 7.43 8.87
C LEU A 48 3.49 8.11 8.99
N TYR A 49 3.02 8.35 10.22
CA TYR A 49 1.78 9.07 10.47
C TYR A 49 1.79 10.52 9.96
N GLN A 50 2.89 11.26 10.16
CA GLN A 50 3.03 12.64 9.66
C GLN A 50 2.95 12.71 8.14
N HIS A 51 3.41 11.67 7.44
CA HIS A 51 3.35 11.58 5.98
C HIS A 51 2.08 10.89 5.46
N ASN A 52 1.07 10.64 6.30
CA ASN A 52 -0.16 9.91 5.95
C ASN A 52 0.08 8.51 5.36
N LEU A 53 1.25 7.93 5.59
CA LEU A 53 1.60 6.58 5.19
C LEU A 53 1.03 5.62 6.25
N LYS A 54 -0.23 5.23 6.06
CA LYS A 54 -0.94 4.35 6.98
C LYS A 54 -0.55 2.89 6.71
N ASP A 55 -0.23 2.18 7.78
CA ASP A 55 0.11 0.75 7.78
C ASP A 55 -1.01 -0.13 7.17
N ARG A 56 -2.27 0.32 7.27
CA ARG A 56 -3.43 -0.38 6.73
C ARG A 56 -4.33 0.58 5.96
N SER A 57 -4.24 0.53 4.64
CA SER A 57 -5.31 1.04 3.76
C SER A 57 -6.33 -0.06 3.52
N ALA A 58 -7.61 0.30 3.48
CA ALA A 58 -8.64 -0.64 3.04
C ALA A 58 -8.34 -1.08 1.61
N ARG A 59 -8.59 -2.36 1.29
CA ARG A 59 -8.41 -2.84 -0.09
C ARG A 59 -9.41 -2.08 -0.97
N LYS A 60 -8.94 -1.54 -2.09
CA LYS A 60 -9.81 -0.97 -3.13
C LYS A 60 -10.64 -2.05 -3.83
N GLU A 61 -10.10 -3.27 -3.88
CA GLU A 61 -10.72 -4.40 -4.56
C GLU A 61 -11.20 -5.47 -3.58
N PRO A 62 -12.30 -6.17 -3.91
CA PRO A 62 -12.76 -7.29 -3.12
C PRO A 62 -11.72 -8.41 -3.11
N LEU A 63 -11.66 -9.16 -2.00
CA LEU A 63 -10.78 -10.31 -1.90
C LEU A 63 -11.34 -11.47 -2.73
N LEU A 64 -10.86 -11.61 -3.96
CA LEU A 64 -11.25 -12.71 -4.85
C LEU A 64 -10.32 -13.91 -4.67
N GLN A 65 -10.88 -15.00 -4.16
CA GLN A 65 -10.23 -16.31 -4.19
C GLN A 65 -10.09 -16.81 -5.64
N ASN A 66 -9.18 -17.75 -5.86
CA ASN A 66 -8.93 -18.31 -7.19
C ASN A 66 -10.18 -18.93 -7.82
N ARG A 67 -11.08 -19.52 -7.01
CA ARG A 67 -12.38 -20.02 -7.49
C ARG A 67 -13.25 -18.88 -8.06
N HIS A 68 -13.38 -17.77 -7.32
CA HIS A 68 -14.19 -16.62 -7.76
C HIS A 68 -13.65 -16.03 -9.06
N LYS A 69 -12.32 -15.99 -9.24
CA LYS A 69 -11.71 -15.51 -10.49
C LYS A 69 -12.07 -16.42 -11.67
N LYS A 70 -12.01 -17.74 -11.49
CA LYS A 70 -12.38 -18.72 -12.52
C LYS A 70 -13.87 -18.63 -12.86
N ASP A 71 -14.73 -18.52 -11.86
CA ASP A 71 -16.18 -18.45 -12.07
C ASP A 71 -16.58 -17.15 -12.76
N ARG A 72 -16.01 -16.01 -12.33
CA ARG A 72 -16.22 -14.72 -12.99
C ARG A 72 -15.74 -14.73 -14.44
N LEU A 73 -14.58 -15.34 -14.71
CA LEU A 73 -14.07 -15.46 -16.07
C LEU A 73 -15.01 -16.29 -16.95
N ARG A 74 -15.44 -17.46 -16.47
CA ARG A 74 -16.41 -18.31 -17.19
C ARG A 74 -17.71 -17.57 -17.46
N PHE A 75 -18.22 -16.87 -16.46
CA PHE A 75 -19.43 -16.07 -16.58
C PHE A 75 -19.28 -14.95 -17.62
N ALA A 76 -18.14 -14.25 -17.64
CA ALA A 76 -17.85 -13.21 -18.61
C ALA A 76 -17.75 -13.76 -20.04
N THR A 77 -17.07 -14.89 -20.23
CA THR A 77 -16.96 -15.55 -21.53
C THR A 77 -18.31 -16.03 -22.04
N ALA A 78 -19.17 -16.57 -21.17
CA ALA A 78 -20.50 -17.07 -21.55
C ALA A 78 -21.51 -15.97 -21.89
N HIS A 79 -21.22 -14.71 -21.54
CA HIS A 79 -22.14 -13.58 -21.65
C HIS A 79 -21.53 -12.37 -22.38
N GLY A 80 -20.40 -12.57 -23.08
CA GLY A 80 -19.67 -11.47 -23.72
C GLY A 80 -20.45 -10.77 -24.83
N ASP A 81 -21.49 -11.41 -25.35
CA ASP A 81 -22.43 -10.91 -26.35
C ASP A 81 -23.57 -10.06 -25.77
N LYS A 82 -23.73 -10.04 -24.44
CA LYS A 82 -24.84 -9.32 -23.79
C LYS A 82 -24.66 -7.82 -23.77
N ASP A 83 -25.78 -7.11 -23.77
CA ASP A 83 -25.86 -5.66 -23.85
C ASP A 83 -25.49 -4.94 -22.54
N LEU A 84 -25.33 -3.62 -22.63
CA LEU A 84 -24.95 -2.78 -21.50
C LEU A 84 -26.00 -2.81 -20.38
N THR A 85 -27.28 -2.98 -20.73
CA THR A 85 -28.39 -3.11 -19.77
C THR A 85 -28.28 -4.37 -18.92
N PHE A 86 -27.88 -5.50 -19.51
CA PHE A 86 -27.55 -6.70 -18.75
C PHE A 86 -26.40 -6.46 -17.77
N TRP A 87 -25.30 -5.85 -18.25
CA TRP A 87 -24.11 -5.63 -17.42
C TRP A 87 -24.33 -4.64 -16.27
N ARG A 88 -25.22 -3.65 -16.43
CA ARG A 88 -25.63 -2.73 -15.35
C ARG A 88 -26.29 -3.44 -14.17
N ASN A 89 -26.90 -4.61 -14.39
CA ASN A 89 -27.51 -5.40 -13.32
C ASN A 89 -26.53 -6.37 -12.65
N VAL A 90 -25.35 -6.60 -13.27
CA VAL A 90 -24.33 -7.55 -12.81
C VAL A 90 -23.17 -6.85 -12.08
N LEU A 91 -22.83 -5.63 -12.48
CA LEU A 91 -21.77 -4.79 -11.90
C LEU A 91 -22.25 -4.05 -10.65
#